data_AF-A0A0R3GR89-F1
#
_entry.id   AF-A0A0R3GR89-F1
#
_cell.length_a   1.000
_cell.length_b   1.000
_cell.length_c   1.000
_cell.angle_alpha   90.00
_cell.angle_beta   90.00
_cell.angle_gamma   90.00
#
_symmetry.space_group_name_H-M   'P 1'
#
loop_
_entity.id
_entity.type
_entity.pdbx_description
1 polymer ?
#
loop_
_entity_poly.entity_id
_entity_poly.type
_entity_poly.pdbx_seq_one_letter_code
_entity_poly.pdbx_strand_id
1 'polypeptide(L)'
;MTEDTLLNTLASADPAALRLPDDVDELTERVLMAAFEQIAVVGWRRSTVDDVAKRAGLSRATVYRRFPNKKALTEAVVYAELRKYMIGVSARVEGRTMTLAERMAESSSYTVEFIIDHPLLRRLLETEPDSILPSLTVEAGPLIGTFREFCASLWKSEIYGDAEVSEQMLAHLRTVAELHIRIALSLILTRQTVIGLESPEQARRFALDYLAPMLDSGGNSSV
;
A
#
# COMPACT_ATOMS: atom_id res chain seq x y z
N MET A 1 23.88 16.23 -0.26
CA MET A 1 22.53 16.40 0.29
C MET A 1 21.53 15.97 -0.77
N THR A 2 21.32 14.67 -0.88
CA THR A 2 20.31 14.04 -1.73
C THR A 2 19.00 14.11 -0.97
N GLU A 3 18.08 14.95 -1.44
CA GLU A 3 16.71 14.99 -0.92
C GLU A 3 16.02 13.69 -1.32
N ASP A 4 16.03 12.71 -0.41
CA ASP A 4 15.51 11.37 -0.63
C ASP A 4 14.00 11.44 -0.91
N THR A 5 13.68 11.22 -2.18
CA THR A 5 12.38 11.52 -2.78
C THR A 5 11.32 10.47 -2.46
N LEU A 6 11.72 9.20 -2.33
CA LEU A 6 10.82 8.11 -1.95
C LEU A 6 10.36 8.23 -0.49
N LEU A 7 11.19 8.83 0.38
CA LEU A 7 10.83 9.16 1.76
C LEU A 7 9.62 10.08 1.76
N ASN A 8 9.69 11.21 1.07
CA ASN A 8 8.60 12.19 1.06
C ASN A 8 7.29 11.67 0.48
N THR A 9 7.30 10.73 -0.47
CA THR A 9 6.06 10.19 -1.06
C THR A 9 5.30 9.28 -0.11
N LEU A 10 5.98 8.27 0.45
CA LEU A 10 5.35 7.38 1.44
C LEU A 10 5.09 8.12 2.76
N ALA A 11 5.90 9.15 3.06
CA ALA A 11 5.74 10.03 4.21
C ALA A 11 4.67 11.13 4.05
N SER A 12 4.10 11.35 2.87
CA SER A 12 3.05 12.35 2.65
C SER A 12 1.75 11.76 2.12
N ALA A 13 1.60 10.44 2.19
CA ALA A 13 0.39 9.73 1.77
C ALA A 13 -0.83 10.22 2.56
N ASP A 14 -1.49 11.25 2.05
CA ASP A 14 -2.80 11.66 2.48
C ASP A 14 -3.78 10.53 2.08
N PRO A 15 -4.67 10.06 2.98
CA PRO A 15 -5.78 9.19 2.59
C PRO A 15 -6.58 9.73 1.39
N ALA A 16 -6.64 11.05 1.22
CA ALA A 16 -7.19 11.71 0.04
C ALA A 16 -6.25 11.70 -1.17
N ALA A 17 -4.92 11.64 -1.01
CA ALA A 17 -3.97 11.47 -2.13
C ALA A 17 -4.01 10.04 -2.73
N LEU A 18 -4.41 9.03 -1.94
CA LEU A 18 -4.77 7.71 -2.48
C LEU A 18 -6.05 7.74 -3.31
N ARG A 19 -6.88 8.79 -3.13
CA ARG A 19 -7.91 9.19 -4.09
C ARG A 19 -7.26 10.03 -5.20
N LEU A 20 -6.50 9.40 -6.10
CA LEU A 20 -6.37 10.02 -7.43
C LEU A 20 -7.81 10.28 -7.94
N PRO A 21 -8.06 11.35 -8.71
CA PRO A 21 -9.33 11.51 -9.38
C PRO A 21 -9.68 10.19 -10.10
N ASP A 22 -10.94 9.80 -10.12
CA ASP A 22 -11.39 8.58 -10.81
C ASP A 22 -11.15 8.64 -12.34
N ASP A 23 -10.58 9.75 -12.83
CA ASP A 23 -10.27 10.05 -14.22
C ASP A 23 -8.83 10.58 -14.34
N VAL A 24 -7.84 9.68 -14.18
CA VAL A 24 -6.48 9.95 -14.67
C VAL A 24 -6.53 9.74 -16.18
N ASP A 25 -6.25 10.78 -16.96
CA ASP A 25 -6.34 10.68 -18.42
C ASP A 25 -5.44 9.55 -18.95
N GLU A 26 -5.89 8.85 -20.01
CA GLU A 26 -5.19 7.70 -20.60
C GLU A 26 -3.71 7.99 -20.88
N LEU A 27 -3.37 9.23 -21.22
CA LEU A 27 -2.00 9.63 -21.50
C LEU A 27 -1.14 9.70 -20.23
N THR A 28 -1.71 10.13 -19.11
CA THR A 28 -1.04 10.05 -17.80
C THR A 28 -0.86 8.61 -17.35
N GLU A 29 -1.86 7.75 -17.51
CA GLU A 29 -1.73 6.31 -17.21
C GLU A 29 -0.61 5.65 -18.03
N ARG A 30 -0.54 5.96 -19.34
CA ARG A 30 0.54 5.49 -20.21
C ARG A 30 1.93 5.92 -19.73
N VAL A 31 2.07 7.17 -19.27
CA VAL A 31 3.33 7.66 -18.72
C VAL A 31 3.69 6.93 -17.42
N LEU A 32 2.73 6.74 -16.52
CA LEU A 32 2.94 6.04 -15.25
C LEU A 32 3.29 4.56 -15.47
N MET A 33 2.64 3.88 -16.42
CA MET A 33 2.97 2.51 -16.79
C MET A 33 4.39 2.42 -17.36
N ALA A 34 4.76 3.30 -18.29
CA ALA A 34 6.12 3.35 -18.82
C ALA A 34 7.16 3.63 -17.72
N ALA A 35 6.86 4.54 -16.79
CA ALA A 35 7.74 4.83 -15.67
C ALA A 35 7.89 3.63 -14.73
N PHE A 36 6.78 2.96 -14.38
CA PHE A 36 6.78 1.74 -13.60
C PHE A 36 7.67 0.66 -14.24
N GLU A 37 7.47 0.35 -15.52
CA GLU A 37 8.25 -0.65 -16.22
C GLU A 37 9.73 -0.28 -16.29
N GLN A 38 10.03 1.00 -16.55
CA GLN A 38 11.41 1.48 -16.59
C GLN A 38 12.09 1.30 -15.23
N ILE A 39 11.44 1.73 -14.15
CA ILE A 39 11.97 1.61 -12.78
C ILE A 39 12.13 0.15 -12.39
N ALA A 40 11.13 -0.70 -12.65
CA ALA A 40 11.18 -2.13 -12.35
C ALA A 40 12.34 -2.84 -13.09
N VAL A 41 12.69 -2.40 -14.30
CA VAL A 41 13.77 -3.01 -15.09
C VAL A 41 15.15 -2.47 -14.72
N VAL A 42 15.35 -1.16 -14.56
CA VAL A 42 16.72 -0.60 -14.41
C VAL A 42 17.01 0.03 -13.05
N GLY A 43 15.99 0.18 -12.19
CA GLY A 43 16.07 0.93 -10.95
C GLY A 43 15.77 2.43 -11.14
N TRP A 44 15.38 3.08 -10.05
CA TRP A 44 15.05 4.50 -10.02
C TRP A 44 16.25 5.38 -10.38
N ARG A 45 17.41 5.19 -9.75
CA ARG A 45 18.59 6.07 -9.92
C ARG A 45 19.07 6.10 -11.36
N ARG A 46 19.00 4.97 -12.06
CA ARG A 46 19.44 4.81 -13.45
C ARG A 46 18.40 5.18 -14.51
N SER A 47 17.16 5.44 -14.11
CA SER A 47 16.09 5.88 -15.02
C SER A 47 16.18 7.39 -15.29
N THR A 48 15.69 7.85 -16.43
CA THR A 48 15.48 9.29 -16.72
C THR A 48 14.07 9.55 -17.22
N VAL A 49 13.58 10.79 -17.09
CA VAL A 49 12.29 11.20 -17.69
C VAL A 49 12.29 11.00 -19.20
N ASP A 50 13.46 11.13 -19.83
CA ASP A 50 13.63 10.91 -21.26
C ASP A 50 13.49 9.44 -21.66
N ASP A 51 14.01 8.51 -20.84
CA ASP A 51 13.80 7.07 -21.04
C ASP A 51 12.32 6.72 -20.95
N VAL A 52 11.63 7.30 -19.98
CA VAL A 52 10.18 7.12 -19.80
C VAL A 52 9.42 7.66 -21.00
N ALA A 53 9.75 8.88 -21.46
CA ALA A 53 9.13 9.46 -22.65
C ALA A 53 9.31 8.56 -23.88
N LYS A 54 10.53 8.04 -24.10
CA LYS A 54 10.82 7.11 -25.18
C LYS A 54 9.99 5.82 -25.06
N ARG A 55 9.92 5.24 -23.86
CA ARG A 55 9.13 4.02 -23.60
C ARG A 55 7.63 4.25 -23.77
N ALA A 56 7.11 5.40 -23.37
CA ALA A 56 5.71 5.77 -23.54
C ALA A 56 5.32 6.13 -24.99
N GLY A 57 6.31 6.28 -25.88
CA GLY A 57 6.11 6.75 -27.25
C GLY A 57 5.73 8.23 -27.33
N LEU A 58 6.24 9.06 -26.41
CA LEU A 58 5.87 10.47 -26.25
C LEU A 58 7.08 11.40 -26.38
N SER A 59 6.81 12.67 -26.68
CA SER A 59 7.84 13.70 -26.60
C SER A 59 8.17 14.04 -25.15
N ARG A 60 9.44 14.39 -24.89
CA ARG A 60 9.90 14.87 -23.57
C ARG A 60 9.02 15.99 -23.03
N ALA A 61 8.69 16.97 -23.87
CA ALA A 61 7.84 18.10 -23.50
C ALA A 61 6.44 17.66 -23.01
N THR A 62 5.89 16.56 -23.54
CA THR A 62 4.59 16.02 -23.09
C THR A 62 4.68 15.42 -21.70
N VAL A 63 5.77 14.73 -21.39
CA VAL A 63 6.01 14.16 -20.06
C VAL A 63 6.34 15.26 -19.05
N TYR A 64 7.23 16.20 -19.38
CA TYR A 64 7.58 17.31 -18.49
C TYR A 64 6.40 18.23 -18.15
N ARG A 65 5.43 18.38 -19.06
CA ARG A 65 4.20 19.15 -18.80
C ARG A 65 3.34 18.51 -17.69
N ARG A 66 3.38 17.18 -17.56
CA ARG A 66 2.63 16.43 -16.53
C ARG A 66 3.45 16.26 -15.26
N PHE A 67 4.73 15.94 -15.43
CA PHE A 67 5.65 15.66 -14.34
C PHE A 67 6.87 16.57 -14.51
N PRO A 68 6.93 17.71 -13.79
CA PRO A 68 7.92 18.74 -14.04
C PRO A 68 9.35 18.28 -13.78
N ASN A 69 9.53 17.20 -13.02
CA ASN A 69 10.83 16.60 -12.75
C ASN A 69 10.70 15.09 -12.51
N LYS A 70 11.85 14.42 -12.50
CA LYS A 70 11.98 12.99 -12.25
C LYS A 70 11.35 12.58 -10.91
N LYS A 71 11.48 13.45 -9.90
CA LYS A 71 10.92 13.25 -8.55
C LYS A 71 9.41 13.08 -8.63
N ALA A 72 8.69 14.10 -9.09
CA ALA A 72 7.23 14.10 -9.22
C ALA A 72 6.69 12.89 -9.99
N LEU A 73 7.40 12.45 -11.04
CA LEU A 73 7.03 11.24 -11.78
C LEU A 73 7.08 9.97 -10.91
N THR A 74 8.09 9.83 -10.07
CA THR A 74 8.23 8.65 -9.20
C THR A 74 7.29 8.67 -8.03
N GLU A 75 7.04 9.85 -7.44
CA GLU A 75 6.01 9.98 -6.41
C GLU A 75 4.66 9.51 -6.98
N ALA A 76 4.33 9.94 -8.20
CA ALA A 76 3.11 9.53 -8.88
C ALA A 76 3.06 8.02 -9.22
N VAL A 77 4.19 7.39 -9.58
CA VAL A 77 4.24 5.93 -9.78
C VAL A 77 3.97 5.19 -8.48
N VAL A 78 4.60 5.59 -7.37
CA VAL A 78 4.37 4.95 -6.06
C VAL A 78 2.92 5.12 -5.63
N TYR A 79 2.34 6.32 -5.78
CA TYR A 79 0.92 6.53 -5.50
C TYR A 79 0.00 5.69 -6.38
N ALA A 80 0.33 5.52 -7.67
CA ALA A 80 -0.44 4.67 -8.57
C ALA A 80 -0.40 3.19 -8.12
N GLU A 81 0.76 2.68 -7.70
CA GLU A 81 0.88 1.31 -7.18
C GLU A 81 0.15 1.13 -5.85
N LEU A 82 0.25 2.10 -4.93
CA LEU A 82 -0.54 2.09 -3.69
C LEU A 82 -2.04 2.11 -3.99
N ARG A 83 -2.50 2.93 -4.93
CA ARG A 83 -3.90 2.93 -5.38
C ARG A 83 -4.32 1.57 -5.93
N LYS A 84 -3.52 0.95 -6.80
CA LYS A 84 -3.81 -0.39 -7.33
C LYS A 84 -3.95 -1.41 -6.20
N TYR A 85 -3.08 -1.33 -5.20
CA TYR A 85 -3.20 -2.15 -3.99
C TYR A 85 -4.53 -1.91 -3.26
N MET A 86 -4.89 -0.65 -2.98
CA MET A 86 -6.15 -0.32 -2.29
C MET A 86 -7.38 -0.83 -3.05
N ILE A 87 -7.44 -0.58 -4.36
CA ILE A 87 -8.54 -1.00 -5.22
C ILE A 87 -8.66 -2.53 -5.21
N GLY A 88 -7.54 -3.24 -5.34
CA GLY A 88 -7.55 -4.71 -5.34
C GLY A 88 -7.95 -5.31 -3.99
N VAL A 89 -7.52 -4.74 -2.87
CA VAL A 89 -7.99 -5.14 -1.53
C VAL A 89 -9.50 -4.96 -1.43
N SER A 90 -10.03 -3.79 -1.80
CA SER A 90 -11.47 -3.52 -1.75
C SER A 90 -12.26 -4.46 -2.65
N ALA A 91 -11.78 -4.73 -3.87
CA ALA A 91 -12.44 -5.62 -4.83
C ALA A 91 -12.53 -7.08 -4.35
N ARG A 92 -11.67 -7.51 -3.41
CA ARG A 92 -11.75 -8.86 -2.83
C ARG A 92 -12.95 -9.05 -1.90
N VAL A 93 -13.47 -7.96 -1.34
CA VAL A 93 -14.50 -7.99 -0.29
C VAL A 93 -15.80 -7.30 -0.71
N GLU A 94 -15.77 -6.46 -1.73
CA GLU A 94 -16.93 -5.74 -2.26
C GLU A 94 -18.02 -6.70 -2.78
N GLY A 95 -19.28 -6.42 -2.42
CA GLY A 95 -20.45 -7.17 -2.89
C GLY A 95 -20.58 -8.61 -2.34
N ARG A 96 -19.71 -9.03 -1.43
CA ARG A 96 -19.70 -10.40 -0.87
C ARG A 96 -20.22 -10.45 0.55
N THR A 97 -21.08 -11.42 0.87
CA THR A 97 -21.48 -11.68 2.26
C THR A 97 -20.35 -12.43 2.96
N MET A 98 -19.64 -11.74 3.86
CA MET A 98 -18.48 -12.25 4.58
C MET A 98 -18.47 -11.65 5.99
N THR A 99 -18.04 -12.43 6.96
CA THR A 99 -17.69 -11.93 8.30
C THR A 99 -16.47 -11.01 8.22
N LEU A 100 -16.27 -10.17 9.24
CA LEU A 100 -15.10 -9.30 9.31
C LEU A 100 -13.78 -10.09 9.31
N ALA A 101 -13.75 -11.23 10.01
CA ALA A 101 -12.62 -12.14 10.03
C ALA A 101 -12.28 -12.67 8.63
N GLU A 102 -13.29 -13.08 7.85
CA GLU A 102 -13.09 -13.53 6.47
C GLU A 102 -12.59 -12.41 5.56
N ARG A 103 -13.11 -11.19 5.71
CA ARG A 103 -12.66 -10.01 4.95
C ARG A 103 -11.21 -9.65 5.24
N MET A 104 -10.81 -9.70 6.51
CA MET A 104 -9.42 -9.54 6.91
C MET A 104 -8.52 -10.62 6.31
N ALA A 105 -9.02 -11.86 6.28
CA ALA A 105 -8.28 -12.98 5.70
C ALA A 105 -8.11 -12.85 4.18
N GLU A 106 -9.16 -12.42 3.46
CA GLU A 106 -9.09 -12.09 2.04
C GLU A 106 -8.13 -10.94 1.75
N SER A 107 -8.16 -9.90 2.59
CA SER A 107 -7.25 -8.76 2.46
C SER A 107 -5.79 -9.21 2.64
N SER A 108 -5.51 -10.01 3.67
CA SER A 108 -4.16 -10.53 3.95
C SER A 108 -3.65 -11.47 2.85
N SER A 109 -4.53 -12.32 2.34
CA SER A 109 -4.28 -13.19 1.18
C SER A 109 -3.89 -12.37 -0.04
N TYR A 110 -4.63 -11.29 -0.33
CA TYR A 110 -4.30 -10.38 -1.43
C TYR A 110 -3.01 -9.58 -1.19
N THR A 111 -2.74 -9.15 0.05
CA THR A 111 -1.46 -8.50 0.38
C THR A 111 -0.27 -9.37 0.03
N VAL A 112 -0.34 -10.66 0.37
CA VAL A 112 0.70 -11.63 0.04
C VAL A 112 0.84 -11.80 -1.48
N GLU A 113 -0.27 -11.96 -2.19
CA GLU A 113 -0.29 -12.09 -3.66
C GLU A 113 0.28 -10.84 -4.36
N PHE A 114 -0.07 -9.65 -3.88
CA PHE A 114 0.32 -8.38 -4.51
C PHE A 114 1.76 -7.98 -4.19
N ILE A 115 2.20 -8.14 -2.93
CA ILE A 115 3.44 -7.53 -2.44
C ILE A 115 4.66 -8.47 -2.54
N ILE A 116 4.50 -9.80 -2.30
CA ILE A 116 5.67 -10.69 -2.16
C ILE A 116 6.55 -10.71 -3.41
N ASP A 117 5.96 -10.61 -4.60
CA ASP A 117 6.68 -10.60 -5.86
C ASP A 117 6.58 -9.27 -6.61
N HIS A 118 6.20 -8.18 -5.91
CA HIS A 118 6.00 -6.87 -6.52
C HIS A 118 7.29 -6.36 -7.20
N PRO A 119 7.34 -6.26 -8.55
CA PRO A 119 8.58 -6.00 -9.27
C PRO A 119 9.26 -4.69 -8.88
N LEU A 120 8.46 -3.63 -8.67
CA LEU A 120 8.97 -2.32 -8.28
C LEU A 120 9.55 -2.33 -6.87
N LEU A 121 8.90 -2.98 -5.89
CA LEU A 121 9.39 -3.00 -4.52
C LEU A 121 10.69 -3.81 -4.43
N ARG A 122 10.70 -5.00 -5.06
CA ARG A 122 11.91 -5.83 -5.16
C ARG A 122 13.06 -5.03 -5.77
N ARG A 123 12.82 -4.40 -6.92
CA ARG A 123 13.87 -3.65 -7.61
C ARG A 123 14.38 -2.49 -6.77
N LEU A 124 13.50 -1.70 -6.13
CA LEU A 124 13.90 -0.59 -5.27
C LEU A 124 14.71 -1.06 -4.06
N LEU A 125 14.35 -2.19 -3.43
CA LEU A 125 15.13 -2.76 -2.32
C LEU A 125 16.52 -3.22 -2.78
N GLU A 126 16.64 -3.73 -4.00
CA GLU A 126 17.93 -4.16 -4.59
C GLU A 126 18.81 -2.98 -5.00
N THR A 127 18.24 -1.94 -5.64
CA THR A 127 19.02 -0.87 -6.28
C THR A 127 19.10 0.44 -5.49
N GLU A 128 18.15 0.68 -4.59
CA GLU A 128 18.06 1.90 -3.78
C GLU A 128 17.72 1.65 -2.29
N PRO A 129 18.38 0.70 -1.59
CA PRO A 129 18.05 0.38 -0.20
C PRO A 129 18.09 1.60 0.72
N ASP A 130 19.11 2.46 0.58
CA ASP A 130 19.27 3.67 1.41
C ASP A 130 18.10 4.66 1.28
N SER A 131 17.41 4.66 0.13
CA SER A 131 16.31 5.58 -0.14
C SER A 131 14.94 4.99 0.21
N ILE A 132 14.76 3.66 0.08
CA ILE A 132 13.45 3.02 0.30
C ILE A 132 13.29 2.48 1.73
N LEU A 133 14.36 1.98 2.36
CA LEU A 133 14.27 1.35 3.68
C LEU A 133 13.80 2.30 4.77
N PRO A 134 14.25 3.58 4.85
CA PRO A 134 13.75 4.45 5.92
C PRO A 134 12.24 4.69 5.78
N SER A 135 11.69 4.80 4.56
CA SER A 135 10.24 4.92 4.29
C SER A 135 9.41 3.72 4.75
N LEU A 136 10.03 2.53 4.85
CA LEU A 136 9.37 1.28 5.23
C LEU A 136 9.70 0.87 6.68
N THR A 137 10.55 1.63 7.37
CA THR A 137 11.01 1.33 8.72
C THR A 137 10.87 2.55 9.65
N VAL A 138 11.96 3.27 9.90
CA VAL A 138 12.06 4.35 10.90
C VAL A 138 11.19 5.56 10.58
N GLU A 139 10.94 5.83 9.29
CA GLU A 139 10.14 6.96 8.80
C GLU A 139 8.79 6.51 8.20
N ALA A 140 8.36 5.26 8.44
CA ALA A 140 7.10 4.73 7.90
C ALA A 140 5.83 5.31 8.54
N GLY A 141 5.94 6.26 9.48
CA GLY A 141 4.83 6.81 10.23
C GLY A 141 3.65 7.28 9.38
N PRO A 142 3.87 8.06 8.31
CA PRO A 142 2.75 8.54 7.50
C PRO A 142 2.10 7.44 6.67
N LEU A 143 2.89 6.53 6.07
CA LEU A 143 2.37 5.33 5.40
C LEU A 143 1.46 4.53 6.33
N ILE A 144 1.92 4.27 7.56
CA ILE A 144 1.14 3.59 8.60
C ILE A 144 -0.13 4.39 8.91
N GLY A 145 -0.03 5.71 9.08
CA GLY A 145 -1.17 6.58 9.33
C GLY A 145 -2.24 6.51 8.24
N THR A 146 -1.84 6.52 6.97
CA THR A 146 -2.75 6.42 5.82
C THR A 146 -3.53 5.11 5.84
N PHE A 147 -2.81 4.00 5.95
CA PHE A 147 -3.41 2.67 5.96
C PHE A 147 -4.26 2.46 7.21
N ARG A 148 -3.84 3.00 8.36
CA ARG A 148 -4.57 2.93 9.62
C ARG A 148 -5.94 3.58 9.49
N GLU A 149 -6.02 4.81 8.99
CA GLU A 149 -7.32 5.47 8.82
C GLU A 149 -8.16 4.81 7.74
N PHE A 150 -7.56 4.29 6.67
CA PHE A 150 -8.27 3.49 5.67
C PHE A 150 -8.92 2.25 6.30
N CYS A 151 -8.14 1.41 6.99
CA CYS A 151 -8.64 0.18 7.61
C CYS A 151 -9.68 0.48 8.70
N ALA A 152 -9.42 1.47 9.56
CA ALA A 152 -10.37 1.85 10.60
C ALA A 152 -11.69 2.36 10.01
N SER A 153 -11.64 3.16 8.93
CA SER A 153 -12.84 3.64 8.23
C SER A 153 -13.61 2.48 7.58
N LEU A 154 -12.91 1.55 6.93
CA LEU A 154 -13.51 0.37 6.30
C LEU A 154 -14.20 -0.51 7.35
N TRP A 155 -13.48 -0.91 8.39
CA TRP A 155 -14.02 -1.77 9.45
C TRP A 155 -15.12 -1.10 10.24
N LYS A 156 -15.03 0.21 10.50
CA LYS A 156 -16.13 0.95 11.13
C LYS A 156 -17.41 0.82 10.30
N SER A 157 -17.32 1.08 9.00
CA SER A 157 -18.45 0.98 8.09
C SER A 157 -19.00 -0.46 8.01
N GLU A 158 -18.14 -1.47 8.05
CA GLU A 158 -18.55 -2.88 7.97
C GLU A 158 -19.18 -3.41 9.27
N ILE A 159 -18.63 -3.04 10.44
CA ILE A 159 -19.09 -3.53 11.74
C ILE A 159 -20.34 -2.78 12.20
N TYR A 160 -20.34 -1.45 12.03
CA TYR A 160 -21.33 -0.57 12.65
C TYR A 160 -22.25 0.11 11.63
N GLY A 161 -21.95 0.05 10.33
CA GLY A 161 -22.71 0.79 9.31
C GLY A 161 -22.72 2.29 9.61
N ASP A 162 -23.92 2.88 9.63
CA ASP A 162 -24.16 4.28 9.95
C ASP A 162 -24.27 4.56 11.46
N ALA A 163 -24.12 3.55 12.32
CA ALA A 163 -24.24 3.74 13.76
C ALA A 163 -23.11 4.63 14.32
N GLU A 164 -23.43 5.42 15.34
CA GLU A 164 -22.42 6.16 16.09
C GLU A 164 -21.50 5.18 16.83
N VAL A 165 -20.20 5.43 16.73
CA VAL A 165 -19.15 4.61 17.34
C VAL A 165 -18.40 5.47 18.35
N SER A 166 -18.19 4.95 19.56
CA SER A 166 -17.45 5.66 20.60
C SER A 166 -15.99 5.90 20.20
N GLU A 167 -15.38 6.95 20.72
CA GLU A 167 -13.94 7.22 20.51
C GLU A 167 -13.06 6.07 20.98
N GLN A 168 -13.43 5.37 22.06
CA GLN A 168 -12.69 4.21 22.55
C GLN A 168 -12.69 3.06 21.52
N MET A 169 -13.83 2.81 20.88
CA MET A 169 -13.94 1.77 19.87
C MET A 169 -13.19 2.13 18.58
N LEU A 170 -13.26 3.40 18.14
CA LEU A 170 -12.45 3.88 17.03
C LEU A 170 -10.94 3.80 17.32
N ALA A 171 -10.53 4.13 18.55
CA ALA A 171 -9.14 3.98 18.98
C ALA A 171 -8.69 2.52 18.96
N HIS A 172 -9.56 1.57 19.33
CA HIS A 172 -9.29 0.14 19.23
C HIS A 172 -9.08 -0.28 17.77
N LEU A 173 -9.99 0.05 16.85
CA LEU A 173 -9.85 -0.27 15.42
C LEU A 173 -8.56 0.30 14.82
N ARG A 174 -8.22 1.56 15.16
CA ARG A 174 -6.96 2.20 14.76
C ARG A 174 -5.74 1.46 15.29
N THR A 175 -5.77 1.01 16.54
CA THR A 175 -4.67 0.25 17.15
C THR A 175 -4.48 -1.07 16.44
N VAL A 176 -5.57 -1.81 16.21
CA VAL A 176 -5.54 -3.08 15.49
C VAL A 176 -4.99 -2.88 14.08
N ALA A 177 -5.49 -1.89 13.33
CA ALA A 177 -5.00 -1.58 11.99
C ALA A 177 -3.49 -1.29 11.98
N GLU A 178 -3.00 -0.48 12.91
CA GLU A 178 -1.58 -0.16 13.00
C GLU A 178 -0.71 -1.40 13.30
N LEU A 179 -1.16 -2.29 14.19
CA LEU A 179 -0.46 -3.56 14.45
C LEU A 179 -0.35 -4.41 13.18
N HIS A 180 -1.42 -4.50 12.41
CA HIS A 180 -1.43 -5.28 11.16
C HIS A 180 -0.45 -4.72 10.13
N ILE A 181 -0.43 -3.40 9.94
CA ILE A 181 0.46 -2.75 8.98
C ILE A 181 1.93 -2.93 9.40
N ARG A 182 2.23 -2.80 10.70
CA ARG A 182 3.59 -3.01 11.22
C ARG A 182 4.06 -4.45 11.05
N ILE A 183 3.18 -5.42 11.30
CA ILE A 183 3.45 -6.85 11.05
C ILE A 183 3.70 -7.07 9.55
N ALA A 184 2.84 -6.55 8.68
CA ALA A 184 3.00 -6.67 7.23
C ALA A 184 4.34 -6.08 6.75
N LEU A 185 4.69 -4.86 7.16
CA LEU A 185 5.97 -4.23 6.83
C LEU A 185 7.16 -5.08 7.29
N SER A 186 7.10 -5.61 8.52
CA SER A 186 8.15 -6.49 9.05
C SER A 186 8.30 -7.76 8.20
N LEU A 187 7.21 -8.40 7.81
CA LEU A 187 7.21 -9.63 7.01
C LEU A 187 7.64 -9.42 5.56
N ILE A 188 7.33 -8.23 5.00
CA ILE A 188 7.78 -7.82 3.66
C ILE A 188 9.30 -7.66 3.63
N LEU A 189 9.86 -7.02 4.67
CA LEU A 189 11.30 -6.72 4.77
C LEU A 189 12.11 -7.91 5.27
N THR A 190 11.56 -8.70 6.19
CA THR A 190 12.19 -9.87 6.80
C THR A 190 11.42 -11.14 6.40
N ARG A 191 11.73 -11.64 5.19
CA ARG A 191 10.99 -12.75 4.57
C ARG A 191 11.22 -14.11 5.22
N GLN A 192 12.34 -14.29 5.92
CA GLN A 192 12.59 -15.53 6.65
C GLN A 192 11.64 -15.57 7.86
N THR A 193 10.66 -16.45 7.80
CA THR A 193 9.64 -16.57 8.84
C THR A 193 9.17 -18.01 8.98
N VAL A 194 8.67 -18.35 10.16
CA VAL A 194 7.94 -19.61 10.42
C VAL A 194 6.45 -19.51 10.05
N ILE A 195 5.99 -18.32 9.68
CA ILE A 195 4.60 -18.06 9.30
C ILE A 195 4.38 -18.53 7.85
N GLY A 196 3.31 -19.28 7.62
CA GLY A 196 2.94 -19.72 6.27
C GLY A 196 2.47 -18.56 5.39
N LEU A 197 3.36 -17.97 4.61
CA LEU A 197 3.06 -16.87 3.68
C LEU A 197 3.44 -17.19 2.24
N GLU A 198 3.79 -18.46 1.94
CA GLU A 198 4.22 -18.89 0.61
C GLU A 198 3.07 -19.03 -0.39
N SER A 199 1.82 -18.95 0.08
CA SER A 199 0.63 -18.96 -0.77
C SER A 199 -0.49 -18.10 -0.18
N PRO A 200 -1.41 -17.60 -1.04
CA PRO A 200 -2.58 -16.84 -0.59
C PRO A 200 -3.41 -17.59 0.46
N GLU A 201 -3.56 -18.91 0.32
CA GLU A 201 -4.29 -19.76 1.25
C GLU A 201 -3.64 -19.85 2.64
N GLN A 202 -2.31 -19.94 2.71
CA GLN A 202 -1.62 -19.94 4.00
C GLN A 202 -1.73 -18.57 4.69
N ALA A 203 -1.63 -17.48 3.92
CA ALA A 203 -1.83 -16.12 4.42
C ALA A 203 -3.25 -15.89 4.95
N ARG A 204 -4.26 -16.45 4.26
CA ARG A 204 -5.65 -16.47 4.73
C ARG A 204 -5.77 -17.14 6.10
N ARG A 205 -5.18 -18.33 6.27
CA ARG A 205 -5.21 -19.06 7.56
C ARG A 205 -4.51 -18.30 8.67
N PHE A 206 -3.31 -17.79 8.41
CA PHE A 206 -2.58 -16.94 9.36
C PHE A 206 -3.44 -15.76 9.84
N ALA A 207 -4.15 -15.10 8.92
CA ALA A 207 -5.00 -13.99 9.27
C ALA A 207 -6.20 -14.41 10.13
N LEU A 208 -6.88 -15.51 9.80
CA LEU A 208 -8.00 -16.02 10.60
C LEU A 208 -7.55 -16.43 12.02
N ASP A 209 -6.40 -17.08 12.12
CA ASP A 209 -5.94 -17.68 13.38
C ASP A 209 -5.33 -16.66 14.34
N TYR A 210 -4.66 -15.62 13.82
CA TYR A 210 -3.83 -14.72 14.66
C TYR A 210 -4.18 -13.23 14.54
N LEU A 211 -4.73 -12.79 13.41
CA LEU A 211 -4.98 -11.37 13.14
C LEU A 211 -6.43 -10.99 13.44
N ALA A 212 -7.39 -11.76 12.90
CA ALA A 212 -8.81 -11.54 13.07
C ALA A 212 -9.27 -11.48 14.54
N PRO A 213 -8.77 -12.33 15.46
CA PRO A 213 -9.16 -12.26 16.88
C PRO A 213 -8.80 -10.92 17.54
N MET A 214 -7.88 -10.13 16.98
CA MET A 214 -7.55 -8.81 17.52
C MET A 214 -8.67 -7.78 17.33
N LEU A 215 -9.58 -8.01 16.38
CA LEU A 215 -10.74 -7.13 16.13
C LEU A 215 -11.84 -7.28 17.18
N ASP A 216 -11.84 -8.40 17.90
CA ASP A 216 -12.73 -8.58 19.03
C ASP A 216 -12.26 -7.65 20.13
N SER A 217 -13.01 -6.56 20.33
CA SER A 217 -12.85 -5.71 21.50
C SER A 217 -12.99 -6.64 22.71
N GLY A 218 -11.92 -6.86 23.49
CA GLY A 218 -11.84 -7.85 24.58
C GLY A 218 -12.85 -7.71 25.74
N GLY A 219 -13.98 -7.03 25.53
CA GLY A 219 -15.10 -6.84 26.43
C GLY A 219 -16.11 -8.00 26.47
N ASN A 220 -15.67 -9.25 26.29
CA ASN A 220 -16.47 -10.42 26.65
C ASN A 220 -15.76 -11.34 27.67
N SER A 221 -14.95 -10.75 28.54
CA SER A 221 -14.63 -11.39 29.83
C SER A 221 -15.71 -11.02 30.83
N SER A 222 -16.84 -11.74 30.78
CA SER A 222 -17.75 -11.83 31.91
C SER A 222 -16.99 -12.51 33.06
N VAL A 223 -16.72 -11.75 34.12
CA VAL A 223 -16.51 -12.29 35.47
C VAL A 223 -17.84 -12.27 36.18
#